data_AF-A0A660VM96-F1
#
_entry.id   AF-A0A660VM96-F1
#
_cell.length_a   1.000
_cell.length_b   1.000
_cell.length_c   1.000
_cell.angle_alpha   90.00
_cell.angle_beta   90.00
_cell.angle_gamma   90.00
#
_symmetry.space_group_name_H-M   'P 1'
#
loop_
_entity.id
_entity.type
_entity.pdbx_description
1 polymer ?
#
loop_
_entity_poly.entity_id
_entity_poly.type
_entity_poly.pdbx_seq_one_letter_code
_entity_poly.pdbx_strand_id
1 'polypeptide(L)'
;MTGYGRAERRASRVGASVEVRSVNGKHLQLRVRAASEWLRLEPRIESTVRAMVRRGAVDVFVRLDVASGGRMPRVDTEVLAVYRRALKDMGDEGGGAELLRLPGVVTLSEPELNERAVERAVIGALKDALDGLDSSRLAEGARLRKVLERELKGLRRELVGVQRRAPKLAREAKSAMQRRLAELLDDRQLPLNDPTLLREVAQLADRVEVHEELDRLACHLDALTELLDAEGPVGRKLDFLLQEVGREINTLGSKVADVEVTTRVVSMKACVERLREQAANLE
;
A
#
# COMPACT_ATOMS: atom_id res chain seq x y z
N MET A 1 2.03 -0.96 -0.91
CA MET A 1 0.98 -1.84 -1.44
C MET A 1 0.39 -2.73 -0.35
N THR A 2 -0.90 -3.05 -0.40
CA THR A 2 -1.53 -3.98 0.55
C THR A 2 -1.65 -5.38 -0.06
N GLY A 3 -1.15 -6.39 0.65
CA GLY A 3 -1.13 -7.75 0.14
C GLY A 3 -1.92 -8.68 1.04
N TYR A 4 -2.61 -9.63 0.42
CA TYR A 4 -3.23 -10.74 1.12
C TYR A 4 -2.89 -12.06 0.43
N GLY A 5 -2.59 -13.09 1.22
CA GLY A 5 -2.48 -14.46 0.75
C GLY A 5 -2.93 -15.43 1.82
N ARG A 6 -3.65 -16.49 1.41
CA ARG A 6 -4.06 -17.57 2.31
C ARG A 6 -3.94 -18.89 1.59
N ALA A 7 -3.41 -19.87 2.29
CA ALA A 7 -3.36 -21.24 1.82
C ALA A 7 -3.63 -22.22 2.97
N GLU A 8 -4.20 -23.36 2.61
CA GLU A 8 -4.37 -24.49 3.51
C GLU A 8 -3.68 -25.70 2.90
N ARG A 9 -2.92 -26.42 3.72
CA ARG A 9 -2.24 -27.65 3.32
C ARG A 9 -2.45 -28.73 4.35
N ARG A 10 -2.75 -29.94 3.90
CA ARG A 10 -2.91 -31.11 4.77
C ARG A 10 -1.74 -32.06 4.59
N ALA A 11 -1.14 -32.50 5.69
CA ALA A 11 -0.15 -33.56 5.73
C ALA A 11 -0.56 -34.60 6.77
N SER A 12 -0.94 -35.80 6.32
CA SER A 12 -1.45 -36.86 7.19
C SER A 12 -2.66 -36.38 8.03
N ARG A 13 -2.58 -36.43 9.36
CA ARG A 13 -3.63 -35.98 10.30
C ARG A 13 -3.58 -34.49 10.64
N VAL A 14 -2.71 -33.71 9.98
CA VAL A 14 -2.49 -32.29 10.31
C VAL A 14 -2.89 -31.42 9.13
N GLY A 15 -3.85 -30.53 9.34
CA GLY A 15 -4.14 -29.40 8.47
C GLY A 15 -3.44 -28.14 8.97
N ALA A 16 -2.73 -27.44 8.10
CA ALA A 16 -2.13 -26.15 8.37
C ALA A 16 -2.79 -25.10 7.48
N SER A 17 -3.41 -24.09 8.08
CA SER A 17 -3.89 -22.88 7.40
C SER A 17 -2.94 -21.73 7.74
N VAL A 18 -2.33 -21.15 6.72
CA VAL A 18 -1.47 -19.97 6.84
C VAL A 18 -2.11 -18.81 6.11
N GLU A 19 -2.16 -17.66 6.78
CA GLU A 19 -2.64 -16.41 6.22
C GLU A 19 -1.55 -15.35 6.39
N VAL A 20 -1.22 -14.66 5.29
CA VAL A 20 -0.21 -13.61 5.24
C VAL A 20 -0.90 -12.32 4.83
N ARG A 21 -0.77 -11.30 5.68
CA ARG A 21 -1.21 -9.94 5.39
C ARG A 21 0.00 -9.04 5.31
N SER A 22 0.01 -8.13 4.35
CA SER A 22 1.07 -7.14 4.24
C SER A 22 0.54 -5.74 4.00
N VAL A 23 1.20 -4.76 4.59
CA VAL A 23 1.00 -3.33 4.33
C VAL A 23 2.31 -2.67 3.91
N ASN A 24 2.20 -1.51 3.25
CA ASN A 24 3.36 -0.74 2.83
C ASN A 24 4.22 -0.33 4.02
N GLY A 25 5.53 -0.43 3.88
CA GLY A 25 6.48 -0.09 4.94
C GLY A 25 7.90 0.02 4.41
N LYS A 26 8.65 1.01 4.91
CA LYS A 26 10.03 1.30 4.48
C LYS A 26 11.01 0.15 4.81
N HIS A 27 10.77 -0.55 5.90
CA HIS A 27 11.57 -1.67 6.37
C HIS A 27 10.69 -2.91 6.49
N LEU A 28 11.30 -4.09 6.34
CA LEU A 28 10.60 -5.33 6.61
C LEU A 28 10.35 -5.45 8.12
N GLN A 29 9.09 -5.48 8.51
CA GLN A 29 8.66 -5.79 9.87
C GLN A 29 7.84 -7.06 9.83
N LEU A 30 8.29 -8.10 10.52
CA LEU A 30 7.59 -9.38 10.55
C LEU A 30 6.92 -9.55 11.92
N ARG A 31 5.67 -10.00 11.92
CA ARG A 31 4.99 -10.47 13.13
C ARG A 31 4.38 -11.83 12.85
N VAL A 32 4.85 -12.84 13.56
CA VAL A 32 4.31 -14.20 13.47
C VAL A 32 3.33 -14.40 14.62
N ARG A 33 2.11 -14.81 14.29
CA ARG A 33 1.07 -15.18 15.25
C ARG A 33 0.76 -16.66 15.11
N ALA A 34 1.32 -17.43 16.02
CA ALA A 34 1.11 -18.88 16.14
C ALA A 34 0.74 -19.22 17.59
N ALA A 35 0.12 -20.38 17.81
CA ALA A 35 -0.10 -20.90 19.16
C ALA A 35 1.24 -21.24 19.84
N SER A 36 1.29 -21.17 21.18
CA SER A 36 2.52 -21.32 21.98
C SER A 36 3.28 -22.61 21.70
N GLU A 37 2.56 -23.70 21.43
CA GLU A 37 3.06 -25.02 21.08
C GLU A 37 3.96 -25.05 19.82
N TRP A 38 3.87 -24.01 18.98
CA TRP A 38 4.53 -23.97 17.67
C TRP A 38 5.52 -22.81 17.51
N LEU A 39 5.83 -22.08 18.59
CA LEU A 39 6.81 -20.98 18.56
C LEU A 39 8.18 -21.39 18.00
N ARG A 40 8.57 -22.66 18.17
CA ARG A 40 9.82 -23.21 17.60
C ARG A 40 9.91 -23.13 16.07
N LEU A 41 8.77 -23.05 15.36
CA LEU A 41 8.74 -22.90 13.90
C LEU A 41 8.93 -21.44 13.46
N GLU A 42 8.83 -20.48 14.39
CA GLU A 42 8.93 -19.05 14.10
C GLU A 42 10.21 -18.68 13.34
N PRO A 43 11.43 -19.10 13.73
CA PRO A 43 12.65 -18.76 12.99
C PRO A 43 12.64 -19.27 11.53
N ARG A 44 11.99 -20.42 11.30
CA ARG A 44 11.86 -21.02 9.96
C ARG A 44 10.85 -20.28 9.11
N ILE A 45 9.75 -19.84 9.72
CA ILE A 45 8.76 -18.96 9.09
C ILE A 45 9.43 -17.64 8.72
N GLU A 46 10.17 -17.02 9.65
CA GLU A 46 10.84 -15.74 9.40
C GLU A 46 11.82 -15.80 8.24
N SER A 47 12.68 -16.82 8.22
CA SER A 47 13.67 -17.00 7.15
C SER A 47 13.01 -17.22 5.79
N THR A 48 11.90 -17.96 5.74
CA THR A 48 11.13 -18.17 4.51
C THR A 48 10.50 -16.87 4.00
N VAL A 49 9.92 -16.05 4.89
CA VAL A 49 9.35 -14.76 4.51
C VAL A 49 10.43 -13.78 4.07
N ARG A 50 11.56 -13.69 4.79
CA ARG A 50 12.70 -12.81 4.43
C ARG A 50 13.30 -13.14 3.06
N ALA A 51 13.25 -14.41 2.64
CA ALA A 51 13.73 -14.82 1.32
C ALA A 51 12.89 -14.26 0.17
N MET A 52 11.58 -14.03 0.38
CA MET A 52 10.65 -13.62 -0.67
C MET A 52 10.17 -12.17 -0.53
N VAL A 53 10.10 -11.62 0.68
CA VAL A 53 9.62 -10.26 0.95
C VAL A 53 10.76 -9.41 1.50
N ARG A 54 11.09 -8.31 0.79
CA ARG A 54 12.22 -7.43 1.13
C ARG A 54 11.82 -6.19 1.95
N ARG A 55 10.54 -5.76 1.89
CA ARG A 55 10.02 -4.57 2.57
C ARG A 55 8.54 -4.73 2.95
N GLY A 56 8.05 -3.83 3.79
CA GLY A 56 6.66 -3.83 4.28
C GLY A 56 6.50 -4.42 5.67
N ALA A 57 5.38 -4.13 6.31
CA ALA A 57 4.98 -4.89 7.50
C ALA A 57 4.19 -6.12 7.05
N VAL A 58 4.56 -7.29 7.57
CA VAL A 58 3.98 -8.59 7.23
C VAL A 58 3.53 -9.27 8.51
N ASP A 59 2.23 -9.51 8.61
CA ASP A 59 1.60 -10.28 9.67
C ASP A 59 1.30 -11.69 9.14
N VAL A 60 1.91 -12.71 9.75
CA VAL A 60 1.70 -14.13 9.42
C VAL A 60 0.86 -14.77 10.51
N PHE A 61 -0.29 -15.33 10.15
CA PHE A 61 -1.16 -16.05 11.04
C PHE A 61 -1.11 -17.54 10.70
N VAL A 62 -0.72 -18.37 11.67
CA VAL A 62 -0.64 -19.82 11.51
C VAL A 62 -1.71 -20.46 12.37
N ARG A 63 -2.58 -21.25 11.74
CA ARG A 63 -3.55 -22.11 12.42
C ARG A 63 -3.29 -23.56 12.04
N LEU A 64 -3.22 -24.41 13.04
CA LEU A 64 -3.12 -25.84 12.87
C LEU A 64 -4.44 -26.47 13.31
N ASP A 65 -4.98 -27.32 12.46
CA ASP A 65 -6.12 -28.18 12.74
C ASP A 65 -5.62 -29.62 12.76
N VAL A 66 -5.67 -30.25 13.91
CA VAL A 66 -5.29 -31.65 14.06
C VAL A 66 -6.58 -32.45 13.97
N ALA A 67 -6.69 -33.26 12.92
CA ALA A 67 -7.84 -34.14 12.75
C ALA A 67 -7.98 -35.01 14.01
N SER A 68 -9.10 -34.83 14.71
CA SER A 68 -9.42 -35.39 16.03
C SER A 68 -9.58 -36.91 16.06
N GLY A 69 -9.27 -37.61 14.95
CA GLY A 69 -9.38 -39.07 14.79
C GLY A 69 -8.36 -39.89 15.58
N GLY A 70 -7.93 -39.45 16.76
CA GLY A 70 -6.85 -40.10 17.51
C GLY A 70 -6.87 -39.92 19.03
N ARG A 71 -7.91 -39.32 19.63
CA ARG A 71 -8.09 -39.39 21.09
C ARG A 71 -8.52 -40.79 21.47
N MET A 72 -7.56 -41.70 21.55
CA MET A 72 -7.83 -43.04 22.06
C MET A 72 -7.88 -42.97 23.59
N PRO A 73 -8.92 -43.52 24.24
CA PRO A 73 -8.93 -43.68 25.68
C PRO A 73 -7.75 -44.58 26.06
N ARG A 74 -6.80 -44.02 26.81
CA ARG A 74 -5.68 -44.73 27.41
C ARG A 74 -5.99 -44.90 28.88
N VAL A 75 -5.80 -46.12 29.38
CA VAL A 75 -5.91 -46.38 30.80
C VAL A 75 -4.59 -46.02 31.46
N ASP A 76 -4.61 -45.08 32.39
CA ASP A 76 -3.50 -44.78 33.27
C ASP A 76 -3.39 -45.91 34.30
N THR A 77 -2.45 -46.83 34.07
CA THR A 77 -2.26 -48.01 34.91
C THR A 77 -1.75 -47.67 36.31
N GLU A 78 -1.08 -46.53 36.49
CA GLU A 78 -0.58 -46.11 37.80
C GLU A 78 -1.73 -45.59 38.66
N VAL A 79 -2.57 -44.70 38.10
CA VAL A 79 -3.78 -44.21 38.76
C VAL A 79 -4.75 -45.36 39.04
N LEU A 80 -4.92 -46.28 38.08
CA LEU A 80 -5.73 -47.48 38.26
C LEU A 80 -5.21 -48.36 39.41
N ALA A 81 -3.90 -48.51 39.55
CA ALA A 81 -3.30 -49.30 40.63
C ALA A 81 -3.54 -48.66 42.01
N VAL A 82 -3.51 -47.33 42.10
CA VAL A 82 -3.85 -46.58 43.33
C VAL A 82 -5.29 -46.84 43.74
N TYR A 83 -6.24 -46.72 42.81
CA TYR A 83 -7.66 -46.99 43.10
C TYR A 83 -7.93 -48.45 43.45
N ARG A 84 -7.28 -49.41 42.77
CA ARG A 84 -7.38 -50.83 43.11
C ARG A 84 -6.88 -51.15 44.52
N ARG A 85 -5.79 -50.50 44.96
CA ARG A 85 -5.28 -50.66 46.31
C ARG A 85 -6.26 -50.10 47.35
N ALA A 86 -6.80 -48.91 47.10
CA ALA A 86 -7.77 -48.29 48.00
C ALA A 86 -9.06 -49.12 48.16
N LEU A 87 -9.57 -49.72 47.08
CA LEU A 87 -10.73 -50.64 47.16
C LEU A 87 -10.41 -51.89 47.98
N LYS A 88 -9.23 -52.49 47.74
CA LYS A 88 -8.79 -53.67 48.49
C LYS A 88 -8.67 -53.40 50.00
N ASP A 89 -8.18 -52.23 50.38
CA ASP A 89 -8.08 -51.82 51.79
C ASP A 89 -9.47 -51.65 52.46
N MET A 90 -10.51 -51.41 51.67
CA MET A 90 -11.91 -51.34 52.12
C MET A 90 -12.64 -52.70 52.07
N GLY A 91 -11.96 -53.77 51.65
CA GLY A 91 -12.56 -55.11 51.50
C GLY A 91 -13.47 -55.26 50.27
N ASP A 92 -13.34 -54.36 49.29
CA ASP A 92 -14.07 -54.41 48.02
C ASP A 92 -13.10 -54.70 46.86
N GLU A 93 -13.49 -55.56 45.93
CA GLU A 93 -12.67 -55.85 44.75
C GLU A 93 -13.02 -54.94 43.56
N GLY A 94 -14.18 -54.29 43.58
CA GLY A 94 -14.66 -53.33 42.57
C GLY A 94 -14.86 -53.89 41.16
N GLY A 95 -15.91 -53.46 40.47
CA GLY A 95 -16.12 -53.82 39.08
C GLY A 95 -15.07 -53.17 38.16
N GLY A 96 -14.48 -53.94 37.23
CA GLY A 96 -13.53 -53.40 36.24
C GLY A 96 -14.09 -52.21 35.43
N ALA A 97 -15.40 -52.16 35.21
CA ALA A 97 -16.08 -51.05 34.54
C ALA A 97 -16.27 -49.80 35.42
N GLU A 98 -16.36 -49.97 36.74
CA GLU A 98 -16.51 -48.87 37.71
C GLU A 98 -15.17 -48.15 37.89
N LEU A 99 -14.08 -48.93 37.93
CA LEU A 99 -12.71 -48.41 37.97
C LEU A 99 -12.38 -47.50 36.78
N LEU A 100 -12.84 -47.84 35.58
CA LEU A 100 -12.63 -47.03 34.37
C LEU A 100 -13.38 -45.67 34.41
N ARG A 101 -14.38 -45.51 35.29
CA ARG A 101 -15.11 -44.26 35.47
C ARG A 101 -14.48 -43.33 36.50
N LEU A 102 -13.48 -43.81 37.24
CA LEU A 102 -12.83 -43.02 38.28
C LEU A 102 -11.98 -41.89 37.66
N PRO A 103 -11.95 -40.70 38.27
CA PRO A 103 -11.19 -39.57 37.77
C PRO A 103 -9.72 -39.94 37.51
N GLY A 104 -9.23 -39.65 36.31
CA GLY A 104 -7.83 -39.90 35.94
C GLY A 104 -7.48 -41.33 35.50
N VAL A 105 -8.40 -42.30 35.60
CA VAL A 105 -8.13 -43.68 35.14
C VAL A 105 -8.17 -43.79 33.62
N VAL A 106 -9.15 -43.17 32.97
CA VAL A 106 -9.18 -43.06 31.51
C VAL A 106 -8.75 -41.65 31.12
N THR A 107 -7.57 -41.55 30.54
CA THR A 107 -7.06 -40.32 29.96
C THR A 107 -7.21 -40.37 28.44
N LEU A 108 -7.46 -39.22 27.82
CA LEU A 108 -7.42 -39.13 26.36
C LEU A 108 -5.97 -38.87 25.98
N SER A 109 -5.32 -39.85 25.35
CA SER A 109 -3.97 -39.62 24.82
C SER A 109 -4.06 -38.61 23.68
N GLU A 110 -3.30 -37.53 23.76
CA GLU A 110 -3.10 -36.67 22.60
C GLU A 110 -2.28 -37.45 21.57
N PRO A 111 -2.65 -37.40 20.28
CA PRO A 111 -1.87 -38.04 19.25
C PRO A 111 -0.48 -37.40 19.19
N GLU A 112 0.58 -38.21 19.26
CA GLU A 112 1.94 -37.73 18.99
C GLU A 112 2.00 -37.15 17.58
N LEU A 113 2.09 -35.83 17.50
CA LEU A 113 2.23 -35.12 16.25
C LEU A 113 3.65 -35.29 15.75
N ASN A 114 3.82 -35.91 14.58
CA ASN A 114 5.12 -35.95 13.92
C ASN A 114 5.53 -34.52 13.53
N GLU A 115 6.49 -33.97 14.26
CA GLU A 115 6.94 -32.58 14.12
C GLU A 115 7.39 -32.26 12.70
N ARG A 116 8.05 -33.21 12.01
CA ARG A 116 8.48 -33.04 10.63
C ARG A 116 7.31 -32.99 9.65
N ALA A 117 6.21 -33.69 9.95
CA ALA A 117 4.99 -33.60 9.16
C ALA A 117 4.30 -32.24 9.34
N VAL A 118 4.26 -31.73 10.58
CA VAL A 118 3.72 -30.40 10.90
C VAL A 118 4.54 -29.31 10.21
N GLU A 119 5.87 -29.33 10.36
CA GLU A 119 6.76 -28.34 9.72
C GLU A 119 6.55 -28.30 8.21
N ARG A 120 6.49 -29.47 7.54
CA ARG A 120 6.25 -29.53 6.10
C ARG A 120 4.89 -28.97 5.70
N ALA A 121 3.84 -29.21 6.49
CA ALA A 121 2.52 -28.65 6.22
C ALA A 121 2.52 -27.12 6.35
N VAL A 122 3.09 -26.59 7.44
CA VAL A 122 3.15 -25.16 7.72
C VAL A 122 4.00 -24.42 6.70
N ILE A 123 5.22 -24.89 6.43
CA ILE A 123 6.13 -24.24 5.48
C ILE A 123 5.60 -24.36 4.04
N GLY A 124 4.94 -25.48 3.70
CA GLY A 124 4.25 -25.62 2.42
C GLY A 124 3.13 -24.59 2.27
N ALA A 125 2.22 -24.53 3.24
CA ALA A 125 1.12 -23.56 3.24
C ALA A 125 1.64 -22.10 3.26
N LEU A 126 2.75 -21.83 3.95
CA LEU A 126 3.37 -20.51 3.97
C LEU A 126 3.87 -20.09 2.58
N LYS A 127 4.51 -20.99 1.83
CA LYS A 127 4.96 -20.72 0.46
C LYS A 127 3.77 -20.42 -0.45
N ASP A 128 2.77 -21.29 -0.43
CA ASP A 128 1.55 -21.13 -1.24
C ASP A 128 0.81 -19.81 -0.89
N ALA A 129 0.78 -19.42 0.40
CA ALA A 129 0.20 -18.16 0.85
C ALA A 129 1.03 -16.94 0.39
N LEU A 130 2.37 -17.05 0.37
CA LEU A 130 3.24 -15.98 -0.12
C LEU A 130 3.16 -15.81 -1.64
N ASP A 131 2.95 -16.88 -2.40
CA ASP A 131 2.67 -16.79 -3.84
C ASP A 131 1.33 -16.08 -4.11
N GLY A 132 0.32 -16.36 -3.26
CA GLY A 132 -0.94 -15.63 -3.26
C GLY A 132 -0.77 -14.15 -2.91
N LEU A 133 0.13 -13.83 -1.96
CA LEU A 133 0.47 -12.46 -1.58
C LEU A 133 1.05 -11.67 -2.76
N ASP A 134 1.99 -12.28 -3.49
CA ASP A 134 2.63 -11.65 -4.66
C ASP A 134 1.62 -11.42 -5.79
N SER A 135 0.79 -12.43 -6.07
CA SER A 135 -0.29 -12.34 -7.06
C SER A 135 -1.29 -11.22 -6.71
N SER A 136 -1.66 -11.09 -5.43
CA SER A 136 -2.54 -10.01 -4.95
C SER A 136 -1.91 -8.63 -5.14
N ARG A 137 -0.60 -8.49 -4.88
CA ARG A 137 0.14 -7.24 -5.08
C ARG A 137 0.21 -6.86 -6.55
N LEU A 138 0.52 -7.81 -7.44
CA LEU A 138 0.53 -7.56 -8.89
C LEU A 138 -0.85 -7.08 -9.38
N ALA A 139 -1.94 -7.70 -8.90
CA ALA A 139 -3.29 -7.29 -9.24
C ALA A 139 -3.64 -5.89 -8.70
N GLU A 140 -3.22 -5.54 -7.48
CA GLU A 140 -3.39 -4.19 -6.93
C GLU A 140 -2.58 -3.16 -7.73
N GLY A 141 -1.31 -3.46 -8.02
CA GLY A 141 -0.43 -2.61 -8.83
C GLY A 141 -1.01 -2.31 -10.21
N ALA A 142 -1.57 -3.32 -10.89
CA ALA A 142 -2.23 -3.14 -12.19
C ALA A 142 -3.48 -2.24 -12.09
N ARG A 143 -4.24 -2.30 -10.99
CA ARG A 143 -5.39 -1.41 -10.75
C ARG A 143 -4.94 0.01 -10.47
N LEU A 144 -3.92 0.19 -9.61
CA LEU A 144 -3.36 1.49 -9.29
C LEU A 144 -2.77 2.17 -10.52
N ARG A 145 -2.06 1.43 -11.38
CA ARG A 145 -1.54 1.93 -12.65
C ARG A 145 -2.64 2.55 -13.52
N LYS A 146 -3.77 1.84 -13.71
CA LYS A 146 -4.91 2.36 -14.49
C LYS A 146 -5.50 3.65 -13.90
N VAL A 147 -5.54 3.75 -12.56
CA VAL A 147 -5.99 4.98 -11.90
C VAL A 147 -5.03 6.13 -12.18
N LEU A 148 -3.72 5.91 -12.04
CA LEU A 148 -2.71 6.94 -12.34
C LEU A 148 -2.75 7.39 -13.79
N GLU A 149 -2.83 6.47 -14.75
CA GLU A 149 -2.94 6.78 -16.18
C GLU A 149 -4.17 7.65 -16.47
N ARG A 150 -5.30 7.37 -15.82
CA ARG A 150 -6.53 8.16 -15.95
C ARG A 150 -6.35 9.58 -15.41
N GLU A 151 -5.75 9.73 -14.23
CA GLU A 151 -5.51 11.04 -13.63
C GLU A 151 -4.48 11.85 -14.44
N LEU A 152 -3.39 11.23 -14.92
CA LEU A 152 -2.42 11.86 -15.81
C LEU A 152 -3.08 12.35 -17.11
N LYS A 153 -3.96 11.54 -17.71
CA LYS A 153 -4.74 11.97 -18.88
C LYS A 153 -5.70 13.12 -18.56
N GLY A 154 -6.24 13.18 -17.34
CA GLY A 154 -6.98 14.35 -16.85
C GLY A 154 -6.11 15.59 -16.80
N LEU A 155 -4.93 15.48 -16.19
CA LEU A 155 -3.98 16.56 -16.04
C LEU A 155 -3.47 17.12 -17.38
N ARG A 156 -3.18 16.24 -18.34
CA ARG A 156 -2.83 16.63 -19.72
C ARG A 156 -3.96 17.35 -20.44
N ARG A 157 -5.22 16.96 -20.23
CA ARG A 157 -6.38 17.66 -20.83
C ARG A 157 -6.49 19.09 -20.31
N GLU A 158 -6.27 19.30 -19.01
CA GLU A 158 -6.27 20.64 -18.45
C GLU A 158 -5.10 21.47 -18.95
N LEU A 159 -3.89 20.89 -19.02
CA LEU A 159 -2.71 21.55 -19.60
C LEU A 159 -2.97 22.03 -21.04
N VAL A 160 -3.52 21.16 -21.90
CA VAL A 160 -3.87 21.53 -23.29
C VAL A 160 -4.91 22.66 -23.32
N GLY A 161 -5.86 22.65 -22.39
CA GLY A 161 -6.82 23.74 -22.22
C GLY A 161 -6.14 25.08 -21.94
N VAL A 162 -5.20 25.10 -21.00
CA VAL A 162 -4.42 26.32 -20.68
C VAL A 162 -3.56 26.74 -21.86
N GLN A 163 -2.87 25.81 -22.54
CA GLN A 163 -2.05 26.09 -23.73
C GLN A 163 -2.86 26.72 -24.87
N ARG A 164 -4.15 26.39 -25.00
CA ARG A 164 -5.05 27.01 -25.99
C ARG A 164 -5.51 28.41 -25.59
N ARG A 165 -5.65 28.69 -24.29
CA ARG A 165 -6.09 29.99 -23.76
C ARG A 165 -4.93 30.98 -23.66
N ALA A 166 -3.71 30.52 -23.33
CA ALA A 166 -2.55 31.37 -23.10
C ALA A 166 -2.21 32.33 -24.27
N PRO A 167 -2.22 31.92 -25.56
CA PRO A 167 -1.96 32.84 -26.65
C PRO A 167 -3.03 33.94 -26.80
N LYS A 168 -4.29 33.64 -26.44
CA LYS A 168 -5.37 34.64 -26.46
C LYS A 168 -5.20 35.65 -25.33
N LEU A 169 -4.86 35.16 -24.13
CA LEU A 169 -4.53 36.02 -22.99
C LEU A 169 -3.36 36.95 -23.30
N ALA A 170 -2.33 36.44 -23.96
CA ALA A 170 -1.20 37.26 -24.38
C ALA A 170 -1.61 38.41 -25.31
N ARG A 171 -2.50 38.14 -26.27
CA ARG A 171 -3.04 39.17 -27.16
C ARG A 171 -3.97 40.13 -26.44
N GLU A 172 -4.86 39.64 -25.58
CA GLU A 172 -5.79 40.45 -24.78
C GLU A 172 -5.01 41.41 -23.86
N ALA A 173 -3.99 40.90 -23.18
CA ALA A 173 -3.11 41.70 -22.33
C ALA A 173 -2.31 42.73 -23.13
N LYS A 174 -1.75 42.35 -24.29
CA LYS A 174 -1.06 43.29 -25.19
C LYS A 174 -2.00 44.42 -25.66
N SER A 175 -3.21 44.09 -26.08
CA SER A 175 -4.20 45.09 -26.52
C SER A 175 -4.70 45.97 -25.38
N ALA A 176 -4.84 45.43 -24.16
CA ALA A 176 -5.15 46.21 -22.97
C ALA A 176 -4.00 47.17 -22.61
N MET A 177 -2.76 46.68 -22.67
CA MET A 177 -1.53 47.47 -22.46
C MET A 177 -1.43 48.61 -23.47
N GLN A 178 -1.66 48.34 -24.76
CA GLN A 178 -1.61 49.38 -25.80
C GLN A 178 -2.65 50.48 -25.56
N ARG A 179 -3.87 50.12 -25.13
CA ARG A 179 -4.91 51.09 -24.78
C ARG A 179 -4.54 51.93 -23.57
N ARG A 180 -4.10 51.29 -22.49
CA ARG A 180 -3.67 51.95 -21.24
C ARG A 180 -2.50 52.91 -21.50
N LEU A 181 -1.53 52.49 -22.31
CA LEU A 181 -0.38 53.32 -22.67
C LEU A 181 -0.80 54.51 -23.55
N ALA A 182 -1.71 54.31 -24.50
CA ALA A 182 -2.26 55.40 -25.31
C ALA A 182 -2.97 56.44 -24.43
N GLU A 183 -3.82 56.02 -23.48
CA GLU A 183 -4.48 56.91 -22.52
C GLU A 183 -3.48 57.73 -21.70
N LEU A 184 -2.42 57.10 -21.17
CA LEU A 184 -1.38 57.79 -20.38
C LEU A 184 -0.53 58.77 -21.20
N LEU A 185 -0.33 58.49 -22.49
CA LEU A 185 0.46 59.34 -23.39
C LEU A 185 -0.37 60.47 -24.00
N ASP A 186 -1.67 60.28 -24.23
CA ASP A 186 -2.58 61.34 -24.71
C ASP A 186 -2.76 62.44 -23.65
N ASP A 187 -2.59 62.12 -22.37
CA ASP A 187 -2.59 63.09 -21.27
C ASP A 187 -1.32 63.98 -21.24
N ARG A 188 -0.39 63.81 -22.20
CA ARG A 188 0.84 64.60 -22.48
C ARG A 188 1.78 64.93 -21.29
N GLN A 189 1.53 64.40 -20.10
CA GLN A 189 2.23 64.79 -18.87
C GLN A 189 3.30 63.79 -18.40
N LEU A 190 3.38 62.59 -18.99
CA LEU A 190 4.34 61.57 -18.55
C LEU A 190 5.50 61.43 -19.56
N PRO A 191 6.74 61.79 -19.18
CA PRO A 191 7.90 61.50 -20.02
C PRO A 191 8.11 59.99 -20.16
N LEU A 192 8.60 59.55 -21.32
CA LEU A 192 8.84 58.12 -21.64
C LEU A 192 9.78 57.40 -20.65
N ASN A 193 10.57 58.15 -19.89
CA ASN A 193 11.50 57.63 -18.88
C ASN A 193 10.91 57.67 -17.45
N ASP A 194 9.61 57.91 -17.29
CA ASP A 194 8.98 57.96 -15.98
C ASP A 194 9.07 56.58 -15.28
N PRO A 195 9.60 56.51 -14.06
CA PRO A 195 9.73 55.26 -13.30
C PRO A 195 8.40 54.54 -13.07
N THR A 196 7.28 55.26 -13.02
CA THR A 196 5.93 54.72 -12.86
C THR A 196 5.50 53.98 -14.11
N LEU A 197 5.75 54.58 -15.28
CA LEU A 197 5.46 53.99 -16.59
C LEU A 197 6.29 52.71 -16.79
N LEU A 198 7.60 52.78 -16.52
CA LEU A 198 8.50 51.63 -16.64
C LEU A 198 8.11 50.49 -15.69
N ARG A 199 7.70 50.81 -14.46
CA ARG A 199 7.25 49.82 -13.48
C ARG A 199 5.91 49.17 -13.85
N GLU A 200 4.94 49.94 -14.35
CA GLU A 200 3.68 49.40 -14.85
C GLU A 200 3.92 48.46 -16.04
N VAL A 201 4.73 48.89 -17.01
CA VAL A 201 5.10 48.07 -18.18
C VAL A 201 5.80 46.78 -17.75
N ALA A 202 6.75 46.85 -16.81
CA ALA A 202 7.45 45.68 -16.30
C ALA A 202 6.52 44.72 -15.56
N GLN A 203 5.68 45.21 -14.64
CA GLN A 203 4.71 44.37 -13.92
C GLN A 203 3.66 43.72 -14.84
N LEU A 204 3.30 44.39 -15.92
CA LEU A 204 2.32 43.88 -16.88
C LEU A 204 2.93 42.90 -17.89
N ALA A 205 4.19 43.09 -18.30
CA ALA A 205 4.92 42.14 -19.14
C ALA A 205 5.16 40.81 -18.42
N ASP A 206 5.50 40.86 -17.13
CA ASP A 206 5.82 39.67 -16.32
C ASP A 206 4.59 38.80 -15.99
N ARG A 207 3.36 39.37 -16.08
CA ARG A 207 2.10 38.70 -15.74
C ARG A 207 1.54 37.79 -16.84
N VAL A 208 2.11 37.80 -18.04
CA VAL A 208 1.45 37.24 -19.22
C VAL A 208 2.23 36.07 -19.82
N GLU A 209 3.53 36.01 -19.54
CA GLU A 209 4.39 34.97 -20.09
C GLU A 209 4.43 33.75 -19.16
N VAL A 210 3.70 32.71 -19.58
CA VAL A 210 3.62 31.40 -18.89
C VAL A 210 4.10 30.24 -19.75
N HIS A 211 4.78 30.52 -20.86
CA HIS A 211 5.25 29.50 -21.79
C HIS A 211 6.22 28.53 -21.11
N GLU A 212 7.14 29.05 -20.30
CA GLU A 212 8.13 28.24 -19.60
C GLU A 212 7.47 27.29 -18.58
N GLU A 213 6.48 27.77 -17.80
CA GLU A 213 5.72 26.94 -16.88
C GLU A 213 4.94 25.83 -17.61
N LEU A 214 4.35 26.15 -18.77
CA LEU A 214 3.61 25.17 -19.57
C LEU A 214 4.53 24.10 -20.18
N ASP A 215 5.71 24.50 -20.64
CA ASP A 215 6.71 23.58 -21.21
C ASP A 215 7.35 22.70 -20.12
N ARG A 216 7.72 23.29 -18.97
CA ARG A 216 8.21 22.52 -17.81
C ARG A 216 7.15 21.54 -17.32
N LEU A 217 5.90 21.98 -17.20
CA LEU A 217 4.80 21.12 -16.81
C LEU A 217 4.61 19.97 -17.81
N ALA A 218 4.62 20.23 -19.12
CA ALA A 218 4.56 19.18 -20.14
C ALA A 218 5.69 18.15 -19.97
N CYS A 219 6.92 18.62 -19.81
CA CYS A 219 8.10 17.78 -19.58
C CYS A 219 7.94 16.90 -18.34
N HIS A 220 7.46 17.45 -17.22
CA HIS A 220 7.19 16.67 -16.02
C HIS A 220 6.09 15.62 -16.20
N LEU A 221 5.04 15.92 -16.99
CA LEU A 221 3.99 14.94 -17.30
C LEU A 221 4.51 13.80 -18.18
N ASP A 222 5.43 14.09 -19.11
CA ASP A 222 6.11 13.09 -19.93
C ASP A 222 6.98 12.18 -19.06
N ALA A 223 7.82 12.77 -18.20
CA ALA A 223 8.63 12.03 -17.23
C ALA A 223 7.78 11.16 -16.28
N LEU A 224 6.62 11.66 -15.83
CA LEU A 224 5.68 10.87 -15.03
C LEU A 224 5.13 9.66 -15.80
N THR A 225 4.87 9.82 -17.10
CA THR A 225 4.35 8.75 -17.96
C THR A 225 5.41 7.68 -18.15
N GLU A 226 6.65 8.07 -18.48
CA GLU A 226 7.78 7.15 -18.62
C GLU A 226 8.08 6.39 -17.33
N LEU A 227 7.93 7.07 -16.18
CA LEU A 227 8.15 6.45 -14.88
C LEU A 227 7.15 5.33 -14.57
N LEU A 228 5.93 5.36 -15.12
CA LEU A 228 4.95 4.28 -14.95
C LEU A 228 5.30 3.01 -15.73
N ASP A 229 6.18 3.12 -16.73
CA ASP A 229 6.69 1.99 -17.50
C ASP A 229 8.05 1.49 -16.98
N ALA A 230 8.66 2.19 -16.02
CA ALA A 230 9.94 1.81 -15.46
C ALA A 230 9.83 0.58 -14.54
N GLU A 231 10.85 -0.27 -14.58
CA GLU A 231 10.96 -1.41 -13.67
C GLU A 231 11.47 -0.98 -12.29
N GLY A 232 10.96 -1.67 -11.25
CA GLY A 232 11.39 -1.48 -9.87
C GLY A 232 10.63 -0.37 -9.14
N PRO A 233 11.13 0.06 -7.97
CA PRO A 233 10.37 0.92 -7.09
C PRO A 233 10.35 2.38 -7.54
N VAL A 234 9.17 2.85 -7.94
CA VAL A 234 8.99 4.20 -8.51
C VAL A 234 8.37 5.22 -7.56
N GLY A 235 7.77 4.79 -6.44
CA GLY A 235 6.96 5.67 -5.57
C GLY A 235 7.66 6.96 -5.10
N ARG A 236 8.96 6.91 -4.75
CA ARG A 236 9.72 8.12 -4.37
C ARG A 236 9.96 9.08 -5.53
N LYS A 237 10.30 8.54 -6.70
CA LYS A 237 10.50 9.35 -7.91
C LYS A 237 9.17 9.98 -8.35
N LEU A 238 8.08 9.24 -8.17
CA LEU A 238 6.72 9.70 -8.46
C LEU A 238 6.33 10.87 -7.56
N ASP A 239 6.55 10.79 -6.24
CA ASP A 239 6.28 11.91 -5.33
C ASP A 239 7.13 13.15 -5.65
N PHE A 240 8.43 12.97 -5.98
CA PHE A 240 9.27 14.08 -6.40
C PHE A 240 8.74 14.79 -7.65
N LEU A 241 8.40 14.03 -8.71
CA LEU A 241 7.85 14.63 -9.93
C LEU A 241 6.49 15.30 -9.67
N LEU A 242 5.65 14.73 -8.81
CA LEU A 242 4.37 15.34 -8.43
C LEU A 242 4.56 16.65 -7.64
N GLN A 243 5.65 16.78 -6.87
CA GLN A 243 6.02 18.05 -6.22
C GLN A 243 6.38 19.11 -7.25
N GLU A 244 7.21 18.78 -8.24
CA GLU A 244 7.59 19.72 -9.32
C GLU A 244 6.36 20.11 -10.16
N VAL A 245 5.51 19.16 -10.53
CA VAL A 245 4.22 19.43 -11.19
C VAL A 245 3.36 20.41 -10.37
N GLY A 246 3.24 20.17 -9.06
CA GLY A 246 2.51 21.05 -8.15
C GLY A 246 3.10 22.46 -8.08
N ARG A 247 4.44 22.58 -8.13
CA ARG A 247 5.15 23.86 -8.16
C ARG A 247 4.81 24.65 -9.44
N GLU A 248 4.87 24.02 -10.60
CA GLU A 248 4.54 24.68 -11.87
C GLU A 248 3.06 25.11 -11.92
N ILE A 249 2.14 24.27 -11.44
CA ILE A 249 0.71 24.63 -11.36
C ILE A 249 0.46 25.81 -10.42
N ASN A 250 1.19 25.90 -9.31
CA ASN A 250 1.10 27.04 -8.39
C ASN A 250 1.62 28.33 -9.03
N THR A 251 2.78 28.27 -9.69
CA THR A 251 3.32 29.42 -10.42
C THR A 251 2.34 29.89 -11.50
N LEU A 252 1.81 28.97 -12.32
CA LEU A 252 0.79 29.27 -13.33
C LEU A 252 -0.44 29.98 -12.74
N GLY A 253 -0.96 29.47 -11.61
CA GLY A 253 -2.10 30.06 -10.92
C GLY A 253 -1.85 31.45 -10.33
N SER A 254 -0.60 31.74 -9.93
CA SER A 254 -0.21 33.06 -9.41
C SER A 254 0.07 34.11 -10.50
N LYS A 255 0.50 33.67 -11.69
CA LYS A 255 0.81 34.55 -12.82
C LYS A 255 -0.43 34.95 -13.60
N VAL A 256 -1.39 34.03 -13.79
CA VAL A 256 -2.52 34.25 -14.69
C VAL A 256 -3.81 34.59 -13.94
N ALA A 257 -4.27 35.83 -14.08
CA ALA A 257 -5.55 36.30 -13.55
C ALA A 257 -6.70 36.15 -14.59
N ASP A 258 -6.92 34.93 -15.09
CA ASP A 258 -8.02 34.59 -16.01
C ASP A 258 -8.92 33.51 -15.40
N VAL A 259 -10.24 33.66 -15.55
CA VAL A 259 -11.22 32.76 -14.93
C VAL A 259 -11.10 31.34 -15.49
N GLU A 260 -10.95 31.19 -16.81
CA GLU A 260 -10.81 29.86 -17.43
C GLU A 260 -9.54 29.17 -16.92
N VAL A 261 -8.40 29.88 -16.94
CA VAL A 261 -7.13 29.32 -16.46
C VAL A 261 -7.21 29.00 -14.97
N THR A 262 -7.82 29.84 -14.15
CA THR A 262 -7.97 29.60 -12.70
C THR A 262 -8.79 28.35 -12.43
N THR A 263 -9.92 28.15 -13.13
CA THR A 263 -10.74 26.93 -13.00
C THR A 263 -9.95 25.67 -13.39
N ARG A 264 -9.14 25.75 -14.45
CA ARG A 264 -8.27 24.64 -14.87
C ARG A 264 -7.19 24.37 -13.83
N VAL A 265 -6.52 25.39 -13.31
CA VAL A 265 -5.50 25.26 -12.25
C VAL A 265 -6.08 24.56 -11.02
N VAL A 266 -7.28 24.92 -10.56
CA VAL A 266 -7.94 24.24 -9.44
C VAL A 266 -8.17 22.76 -9.75
N SER A 267 -8.62 22.44 -10.97
CA SER A 267 -8.82 21.06 -11.42
C SER A 267 -7.50 20.28 -11.46
N MET A 268 -6.42 20.91 -11.92
CA MET A 268 -5.08 20.34 -11.95
C MET A 268 -4.56 20.05 -10.54
N LYS A 269 -4.72 20.98 -9.59
CA LYS A 269 -4.36 20.76 -8.17
C LYS A 269 -5.09 19.56 -7.59
N ALA A 270 -6.39 19.44 -7.84
CA ALA A 270 -7.18 18.29 -7.38
C ALA A 270 -6.69 16.96 -8.00
N CYS A 271 -6.30 16.95 -9.28
CA CYS A 271 -5.68 15.78 -9.92
C CYS A 271 -4.34 15.42 -9.25
N VAL A 272 -3.49 16.40 -8.96
CA VAL A 272 -2.19 16.18 -8.31
C VAL A 272 -2.36 15.58 -6.92
N GLU A 273 -3.28 16.08 -6.10
CA GLU A 273 -3.52 15.50 -4.77
C GLU A 273 -3.99 14.05 -4.84
N ARG A 274 -4.91 13.74 -5.77
CA ARG A 274 -5.31 12.34 -6.02
C ARG A 274 -4.14 11.47 -6.48
N LEU A 275 -3.28 11.98 -7.37
CA LEU A 275 -2.08 11.27 -7.81
C LEU A 275 -1.13 11.00 -6.63
N ARG A 276 -0.94 11.97 -5.73
CA ARG A 276 -0.06 11.83 -4.54
C ARG A 276 -0.59 10.81 -3.55
N GLU A 277 -1.90 10.79 -3.32
CA GLU A 277 -2.54 9.78 -2.47
C GLU A 277 -2.31 8.36 -3.01
N GLN A 278 -2.45 8.18 -4.34
CA GLN A 278 -2.21 6.87 -4.96
C GLN A 278 -0.71 6.53 -5.03
N ALA A 279 0.16 7.51 -5.26
CA ALA A 279 1.61 7.35 -5.29
C ALA A 279 2.17 6.77 -3.97
N ALA A 280 1.61 7.17 -2.83
CA ALA A 280 1.99 6.63 -1.51
C ALA A 280 1.72 5.12 -1.36
N ASN A 281 0.81 4.57 -2.17
CA ASN A 281 0.42 3.16 -2.14
C ASN A 281 1.22 2.29 -3.13
N LEU A 282 1.86 2.92 -4.12
CA LEU A 282 2.70 2.24 -5.12
C LEU A 282 4.06 1.85 -4.56
N GLU A 283 4.50 0.68 -5.01
CA GLU A 283 5.72 0.02 -4.58
C GLU A 283 6.55 -0.39 -5.78
#